data_AF-G0A2M0-F1
#
_entry.id   AF-G0A2M0-F1
#
_cell.length_a   1.000
_cell.length_b   1.000
_cell.length_c   1.000
_cell.angle_alpha   90.00
_cell.angle_beta   90.00
_cell.angle_gamma   90.00
#
_symmetry.space_group_name_H-M   'P 1'
#
loop_
_entity.id
_entity.type
_entity.pdbx_description
1 polymer ?
#
loop_
_entity_poly.entity_id
_entity_poly.type
_entity_poly.pdbx_seq_one_letter_code
_entity_poly.pdbx_strand_id
1 'polypeptide(L)'
;MPSFISPSSVFFNKTALSARQTTLVLAMLLGLSAPARAVHLDVEIWGDGDSMAAGFCRTPGAVGCDLAQLAADLMLPPNTLPIEGSSGQIVFLSDFRDFSGGPNKTPNPGFQAVQNMLNPGELVRYHAIGTLRYWDSAVRAWADAPANVRIKLAGGIDPATVITDYHQCGGQLFCFAPGAGSQESFTFFTGAGIGGKAEMIVDAANNQGSLHTHLNFFLENAIGVAGGPVGAYRVELQVLSNQRHNASEPFYVLFNAGLSAADYSAALLDMVDSLPPPPPPQLLPVADAGADRVVRLNGTVVLDGSASSDPQPGPNPLGYDWRQTQGPAVTLVGATTATPRFIPLQAGNYTFKLTVHDGANPGYDEVTFSVPALGDVDLDGDIDRIDIALILGAASKTPQAAANDVRDLDGNGLINVQDGKLAQARCSLRLCYPVRR
;
A
#
# COMPACT_ATOMS: atom_id res chain seq x y z
N MET A 1 36.86 -57.21 -22.85
CA MET A 1 36.21 -57.97 -23.95
C MET A 1 34.71 -57.87 -23.78
N PRO A 2 33.96 -57.25 -24.70
CA PRO A 2 32.50 -57.24 -24.75
C PRO A 2 31.95 -58.36 -25.67
N SER A 3 30.76 -58.89 -25.37
CA SER A 3 30.07 -60.00 -26.08
C SER A 3 28.75 -60.30 -25.33
N PHE A 4 27.55 -60.57 -25.88
CA PHE A 4 26.94 -60.61 -27.23
C PHE A 4 25.53 -59.95 -27.12
N ILE A 5 25.03 -59.15 -28.08
CA ILE A 5 24.24 -59.49 -29.29
C ILE A 5 22.88 -60.22 -29.05
N SER A 6 21.82 -59.65 -29.64
CA SER A 6 20.40 -60.06 -29.72
C SER A 6 20.17 -61.36 -30.52
N PRO A 7 19.00 -62.04 -30.47
CA PRO A 7 17.80 -61.68 -31.27
C PRO A 7 16.47 -61.91 -30.47
N SER A 8 15.23 -61.86 -30.97
CA SER A 8 14.61 -61.86 -32.33
C SER A 8 13.33 -60.99 -32.39
N SER A 9 12.74 -60.84 -33.58
CA SER A 9 11.47 -60.16 -33.88
C SER A 9 10.36 -61.12 -34.35
N VAL A 10 9.08 -60.75 -34.18
CA VAL A 10 7.92 -61.25 -34.97
C VAL A 10 6.91 -60.11 -35.21
N PHE A 11 6.13 -60.20 -36.30
CA PHE A 11 5.44 -59.10 -36.98
C PHE A 11 3.89 -59.14 -36.90
N PHE A 12 3.29 -57.99 -37.27
CA PHE A 12 1.95 -57.78 -37.87
C PHE A 12 0.68 -58.31 -37.17
N ASN A 13 -0.29 -57.39 -36.97
CA ASN A 13 -1.34 -57.25 -38.01
C ASN A 13 -1.96 -55.84 -38.06
N LYS A 14 -2.41 -55.44 -39.26
CA LYS A 14 -3.23 -54.23 -39.52
C LYS A 14 -4.61 -54.69 -39.98
N THR A 15 -5.67 -54.18 -39.37
CA THR A 15 -7.01 -54.19 -39.96
C THR A 15 -7.66 -52.82 -39.70
N ALA A 16 -8.16 -52.22 -40.77
CA ALA A 16 -8.83 -50.92 -40.73
C ALA A 16 -10.34 -51.10 -40.84
N LEU A 17 -11.10 -50.32 -40.07
CA LEU A 17 -12.52 -50.11 -40.35
C LEU A 17 -12.95 -48.69 -39.94
N SER A 18 -14.07 -48.24 -40.51
CA SER A 18 -14.37 -46.83 -40.76
C SER A 18 -15.36 -46.20 -39.77
N ALA A 19 -15.15 -44.90 -39.51
CA ALA A 19 -16.12 -43.86 -39.15
C ALA A 19 -17.38 -44.19 -38.31
N ARG A 20 -17.53 -43.49 -37.17
CA ARG A 20 -18.52 -42.39 -37.03
C ARG A 20 -18.30 -41.59 -35.74
N GLN A 21 -18.80 -40.35 -35.74
CA GLN A 21 -18.70 -39.41 -34.62
C GLN A 21 -19.56 -39.83 -33.43
N THR A 22 -19.03 -39.66 -32.22
CA THR A 22 -19.84 -39.29 -31.05
C THR A 22 -19.03 -38.33 -30.18
N THR A 23 -19.41 -37.06 -30.15
CA THR A 23 -18.71 -36.03 -29.37
C THR A 23 -19.11 -36.13 -27.90
N LEU A 24 -18.25 -36.69 -27.06
CA LEU A 24 -18.43 -36.63 -25.60
C LEU A 24 -17.54 -35.51 -25.06
N VAL A 25 -18.14 -34.35 -24.76
CA VAL A 25 -17.43 -33.23 -24.13
C VAL A 25 -17.21 -33.55 -22.66
N LEU A 26 -16.07 -34.17 -22.35
CA LEU A 26 -15.61 -34.33 -20.98
C LEU A 26 -15.07 -32.98 -20.50
N ALA A 27 -15.92 -32.20 -19.81
CA ALA A 27 -15.51 -30.97 -19.16
C ALA A 27 -14.57 -31.30 -17.99
N MET A 28 -13.28 -31.42 -18.29
CA MET A 28 -12.23 -31.60 -17.30
C MET A 28 -12.10 -30.27 -16.55
N LEU A 29 -12.78 -30.15 -15.39
CA LEU A 29 -12.44 -29.12 -14.42
C LEU A 29 -11.03 -29.41 -13.91
N LEU A 30 -10.04 -28.86 -14.61
CA LEU A 30 -8.73 -28.56 -14.05
C LEU A 30 -8.96 -27.53 -12.95
N GLY A 31 -9.25 -28.03 -11.75
CA GLY A 31 -9.10 -27.25 -10.54
C GLY A 31 -7.65 -26.80 -10.48
N LEU A 32 -7.41 -25.54 -10.86
CA LEU A 32 -6.15 -24.85 -10.65
C LEU A 32 -5.96 -24.72 -9.13
N SER A 33 -5.39 -25.75 -8.52
CA SER A 33 -4.85 -25.64 -7.17
C SER A 33 -3.75 -24.57 -7.23
N ALA A 34 -4.05 -23.39 -6.69
CA ALA A 34 -3.04 -22.38 -6.46
C ALA A 34 -1.88 -23.02 -5.67
N PRO A 35 -0.61 -22.69 -5.99
CA PRO A 35 0.52 -23.24 -5.26
C PRO A 35 0.39 -22.85 -3.77
N ALA A 36 0.22 -23.85 -2.91
CA ALA A 36 0.21 -23.62 -1.47
C ALA A 36 1.58 -23.07 -1.05
N ARG A 37 1.59 -21.86 -0.49
CA ARG A 37 2.80 -21.21 0.00
C ARG A 37 2.89 -21.38 1.52
N ALA A 38 4.05 -21.77 2.01
CA ALA A 38 4.30 -21.92 3.44
C ALA A 38 4.64 -20.55 4.05
N VAL A 39 3.80 -20.08 4.98
CA VAL A 39 4.04 -18.85 5.74
C VAL A 39 5.14 -19.11 6.78
N HIS A 40 6.37 -18.73 6.44
CA HIS A 40 7.48 -18.61 7.38
C HIS A 40 8.31 -17.38 7.03
N LEU A 41 8.69 -16.61 8.05
CA LEU A 41 9.60 -15.48 7.95
C LEU A 41 10.95 -15.88 8.54
N ASP A 42 12.02 -15.75 7.76
CA ASP A 42 13.38 -15.86 8.29
C ASP A 42 13.71 -14.58 9.10
N VAL A 43 14.42 -14.78 10.22
CA VAL A 43 14.91 -13.73 11.10
C VAL A 43 16.12 -13.08 10.45
N GLU A 44 15.96 -11.86 9.91
CA GLU A 44 17.08 -11.08 9.39
C GLU A 44 17.90 -10.53 10.57
N ILE A 45 19.20 -10.81 10.61
CA ILE A 45 20.12 -10.41 11.68
C ILE A 45 21.29 -9.60 11.11
N TRP A 46 21.74 -8.62 11.89
CA TRP A 46 22.90 -7.79 11.55
C TRP A 46 23.60 -7.25 12.80
N GLY A 47 24.81 -6.74 12.62
CA GLY A 47 25.51 -5.95 13.62
C GLY A 47 25.17 -4.46 13.50
N ASP A 48 24.80 -3.84 14.61
CA ASP A 48 24.66 -2.38 14.73
C ASP A 48 25.64 -1.86 15.80
N GLY A 49 26.82 -1.41 15.34
CA GLY A 49 27.93 -1.08 16.23
C GLY A 49 28.36 -2.28 17.09
N ASP A 50 28.32 -2.11 18.41
CA ASP A 50 28.65 -3.13 19.41
C ASP A 50 27.42 -3.95 19.88
N SER A 51 26.32 -3.87 19.13
CA SER A 51 25.08 -4.60 19.38
C SER A 51 24.76 -5.55 18.22
N MET A 52 24.16 -6.70 18.56
CA MET A 52 23.37 -7.45 17.59
C MET A 52 22.01 -6.80 17.38
N ALA A 53 21.38 -7.06 16.25
CA ALA A 53 20.02 -6.66 15.96
C ALA A 53 19.31 -7.75 15.13
N ALA A 54 17.99 -7.79 15.25
CA ALA A 54 17.11 -8.73 14.55
C ALA A 54 15.89 -7.98 14.01
N GLY A 55 15.34 -8.43 12.89
CA GLY A 55 14.16 -7.82 12.29
C GLY A 55 13.71 -8.47 10.99
N PHE A 56 12.84 -7.77 10.27
CA PHE A 56 12.31 -8.18 8.97
C PHE A 56 12.61 -7.13 7.91
N CYS A 57 12.76 -7.56 6.65
CA CYS A 57 12.69 -6.69 5.47
C CYS A 57 13.65 -5.49 5.44
N ARG A 58 14.80 -5.55 6.12
CA ARG A 58 15.80 -4.48 6.07
C ARG A 58 16.51 -4.44 4.72
N THR A 59 16.71 -5.61 4.10
CA THR A 59 17.33 -5.73 2.78
C THR A 59 16.29 -5.92 1.67
N PRO A 60 16.14 -4.97 0.71
CA PRO A 60 15.25 -5.12 -0.43
C PRO A 60 15.60 -6.36 -1.27
N GLY A 61 14.62 -7.24 -1.49
CA GLY A 61 14.79 -8.47 -2.28
C GLY A 61 15.32 -9.68 -1.50
N ALA A 62 15.46 -9.61 -0.18
CA ALA A 62 15.63 -10.80 0.65
C ALA A 62 14.42 -11.75 0.50
N VAL A 63 14.68 -13.05 0.38
CA VAL A 63 13.62 -14.07 0.22
C VAL A 63 12.78 -14.13 1.49
N GLY A 64 11.46 -14.16 1.36
CA GLY A 64 10.53 -14.11 2.50
C GLY A 64 10.10 -12.69 2.91
N CYS A 65 10.75 -11.65 2.39
CA CYS A 65 10.31 -10.27 2.62
C CYS A 65 9.11 -9.88 1.71
N ASP A 66 7.90 -10.27 2.11
CA ASP A 66 6.65 -9.74 1.54
C ASP A 66 5.59 -9.56 2.63
N LEU A 67 5.72 -8.48 3.40
CA LEU A 67 4.77 -8.12 4.46
C LEU A 67 3.36 -7.83 3.93
N ALA A 68 3.23 -7.43 2.66
CA ALA A 68 1.94 -7.17 2.03
C ALA A 68 1.20 -8.48 1.72
N GLN A 69 1.91 -9.48 1.16
CA GLN A 69 1.36 -10.82 0.98
C GLN A 69 1.06 -11.50 2.31
N LEU A 70 1.93 -11.34 3.32
CA LEU A 70 1.69 -11.86 4.68
C LEU A 70 0.40 -11.29 5.29
N ALA A 71 0.20 -9.98 5.17
CA ALA A 71 -1.02 -9.32 5.64
C ALA A 71 -2.25 -9.79 4.87
N ALA A 72 -2.15 -10.03 3.56
CA ALA A 72 -3.23 -10.58 2.75
C ALA A 72 -3.59 -12.03 3.14
N ASP A 73 -2.59 -12.90 3.29
CA ASP A 73 -2.75 -14.33 3.61
C ASP A 73 -3.39 -14.54 5.01
N LEU A 74 -3.11 -13.63 5.96
CA LEU A 74 -3.66 -13.64 7.31
C LEU A 74 -4.85 -12.68 7.50
N MET A 75 -5.34 -12.04 6.43
CA MET A 75 -6.44 -11.07 6.46
C MET A 75 -6.25 -9.96 7.52
N LEU A 76 -4.99 -9.53 7.73
CA LEU A 76 -4.66 -8.50 8.70
C LEU A 76 -5.14 -7.12 8.21
N PRO A 77 -5.47 -6.19 9.13
CA PRO A 77 -5.71 -4.80 8.78
C PRO A 77 -4.54 -4.18 7.97
N PRO A 78 -4.80 -3.20 7.09
CA PRO A 78 -3.75 -2.49 6.38
C PRO A 78 -2.74 -1.86 7.35
N ASN A 79 -1.45 -1.97 7.03
CA ASN A 79 -0.32 -1.51 7.84
C ASN A 79 -0.13 -2.21 9.20
N THR A 80 -0.76 -3.37 9.45
CA THR A 80 -0.40 -4.21 10.60
C THR A 80 1.03 -4.73 10.43
N LEU A 81 1.96 -4.19 11.22
CA LEU A 81 3.27 -4.79 11.43
C LEU A 81 3.18 -5.82 12.56
N PRO A 82 3.87 -6.97 12.46
CA PRO A 82 3.89 -7.96 13.52
C PRO A 82 4.86 -7.50 14.62
N ILE A 83 4.43 -6.53 15.43
CA ILE A 83 5.17 -5.92 16.54
C ILE A 83 4.26 -5.90 17.78
N GLU A 84 4.68 -6.53 18.87
CA GLU A 84 3.90 -6.61 20.11
C GLU A 84 3.70 -5.21 20.71
N GLY A 85 2.46 -4.87 21.07
CA GLY A 85 2.09 -3.49 21.44
C GLY A 85 2.75 -2.99 22.72
N SER A 86 2.77 -3.85 23.74
CA SER A 86 3.28 -3.54 25.08
C SER A 86 4.79 -3.36 25.17
N SER A 87 5.55 -3.98 24.26
CA SER A 87 7.01 -4.12 24.36
C SER A 87 7.77 -3.56 23.14
N GLY A 88 7.10 -3.38 22.00
CA GLY A 88 7.75 -3.07 20.73
C GLY A 88 8.52 -4.24 20.11
N GLN A 89 8.41 -5.46 20.67
CA GLN A 89 9.15 -6.64 20.20
C GLN A 89 8.58 -7.17 18.88
N ILE A 90 9.47 -7.52 17.96
CA ILE A 90 9.11 -8.09 16.65
C ILE A 90 8.57 -9.51 16.80
N VAL A 91 7.57 -9.88 15.99
CA VAL A 91 6.93 -11.20 15.98
C VAL A 91 7.14 -11.87 14.62
N PHE A 92 7.95 -12.93 14.57
CA PHE A 92 8.16 -13.74 13.37
C PHE A 92 7.11 -14.83 13.27
N LEU A 93 6.43 -14.91 12.12
CA LEU A 93 5.33 -15.84 11.90
C LEU A 93 5.82 -17.14 11.27
N SER A 94 5.31 -18.27 11.75
CA SER A 94 5.63 -19.62 11.28
C SER A 94 4.41 -20.53 11.39
N ASP A 95 4.38 -21.64 10.65
CA ASP A 95 3.29 -22.62 10.68
C ASP A 95 3.85 -24.04 10.93
N PHE A 96 3.18 -24.85 11.76
CA PHE A 96 3.52 -26.25 12.02
C PHE A 96 2.65 -27.25 11.23
N ARG A 97 1.74 -26.79 10.36
CA ARG A 97 0.63 -27.59 9.80
C ARG A 97 0.95 -28.80 8.90
N ASP A 98 2.21 -29.21 8.72
CA ASP A 98 2.55 -30.46 8.03
C ASP A 98 3.12 -31.57 8.93
N PHE A 99 2.43 -31.88 10.04
CA PHE A 99 2.73 -33.06 10.85
C PHE A 99 2.31 -34.40 10.20
N SER A 100 1.80 -34.42 8.96
CA SER A 100 1.32 -35.66 8.31
C SER A 100 1.78 -35.89 6.86
N GLY A 101 2.83 -35.21 6.39
CA GLY A 101 3.56 -35.61 5.18
C GLY A 101 2.90 -35.20 3.86
N GLY A 102 2.39 -33.98 3.78
CA GLY A 102 1.97 -33.34 2.54
C GLY A 102 3.15 -32.90 1.65
N PRO A 103 2.87 -32.24 0.52
CA PRO A 103 3.92 -31.70 -0.36
C PRO A 103 4.64 -30.47 0.24
N ASN A 104 4.17 -29.97 1.39
CA ASN A 104 4.60 -28.71 1.99
C ASN A 104 5.60 -28.98 3.12
N LYS A 105 6.80 -29.44 2.75
CA LYS A 105 7.98 -29.39 3.64
C LYS A 105 8.08 -28.00 4.27
N THR A 106 7.60 -27.82 5.50
CA THR A 106 7.63 -26.50 6.13
C THR A 106 9.04 -26.25 6.65
N PRO A 107 9.77 -25.27 6.11
CA PRO A 107 11.03 -24.87 6.71
C PRO A 107 10.67 -24.14 7.99
N ASN A 108 11.27 -24.61 9.08
CA ASN A 108 11.35 -23.87 10.31
C ASN A 108 11.98 -22.48 10.05
N PRO A 109 11.61 -21.43 10.80
CA PRO A 109 12.12 -20.10 10.54
C PRO A 109 13.64 -20.08 10.64
N GLY A 110 14.28 -19.59 9.58
CA GLY A 110 15.72 -19.45 9.49
C GLY A 110 16.24 -18.21 10.20
N PHE A 111 17.56 -18.16 10.34
CA PHE A 111 18.31 -16.95 10.62
C PHE A 111 19.08 -16.58 9.35
N GLN A 112 19.05 -15.31 8.97
CA GLN A 112 19.70 -14.84 7.76
C GLN A 112 20.45 -13.53 8.00
N ALA A 113 21.71 -13.47 7.56
CA ALA A 113 22.45 -12.24 7.36
C ALA A 113 22.82 -12.12 5.88
N VAL A 114 22.54 -10.97 5.27
CA VAL A 114 23.02 -10.68 3.91
C VAL A 114 24.45 -10.14 3.93
N GLN A 115 25.05 -9.96 2.75
CA GLN A 115 26.44 -9.54 2.61
C GLN A 115 26.76 -8.25 3.38
N ASN A 116 27.88 -8.26 4.09
CA ASN A 116 28.42 -7.21 4.97
C ASN A 116 27.57 -6.87 6.22
N MET A 117 26.56 -7.68 6.59
CA MET A 117 25.75 -7.43 7.79
C MET A 117 26.39 -7.95 9.08
N LEU A 118 27.26 -8.95 8.98
CA LEU A 118 28.08 -9.47 10.07
C LEU A 118 29.57 -9.36 9.72
N ASN A 119 30.44 -9.49 10.72
CA ASN A 119 31.88 -9.57 10.51
C ASN A 119 32.23 -10.99 9.97
N PRO A 120 33.29 -11.14 9.15
CA PRO A 120 33.79 -12.46 8.76
C PRO A 120 34.10 -13.35 9.97
N GLY A 121 33.55 -14.58 9.99
CA GLY A 121 33.73 -15.51 11.10
C GLY A 121 33.01 -15.13 12.41
N GLU A 122 32.05 -14.21 12.37
CA GLU A 122 31.20 -13.89 13.51
C GLU A 122 30.27 -15.07 13.82
N LEU A 123 30.39 -15.63 15.03
CA LEU A 123 29.55 -16.72 15.51
C LEU A 123 28.28 -16.15 16.13
N VAL A 124 27.16 -16.49 15.51
CA VAL A 124 25.83 -16.11 15.96
C VAL A 124 25.29 -17.19 16.89
N ARG A 125 24.73 -16.77 18.02
CA ARG A 125 24.01 -17.62 18.98
C ARG A 125 22.60 -17.11 19.17
N TYR A 126 21.67 -18.00 19.49
CA TYR A 126 20.43 -17.59 20.15
C TYR A 126 20.57 -17.78 21.67
N HIS A 127 19.80 -17.01 22.42
CA HIS A 127 19.48 -17.23 23.83
C HIS A 127 17.95 -17.30 23.97
N ALA A 128 17.46 -18.37 24.58
CA ALA A 128 16.04 -18.60 24.81
C ALA A 128 15.58 -18.00 26.14
N ILE A 129 14.47 -17.26 26.11
CA ILE A 129 13.95 -16.47 27.24
C ILE A 129 12.50 -16.88 27.55
N GLY A 130 12.08 -16.64 28.78
CA GLY A 130 10.66 -16.64 29.16
C GLY A 130 10.03 -18.04 29.26
N THR A 131 8.74 -18.12 28.93
CA THR A 131 7.93 -19.33 28.93
C THR A 131 7.33 -19.57 27.54
N LEU A 132 6.98 -20.83 27.24
CA LEU A 132 6.13 -21.13 26.08
C LEU A 132 4.72 -20.61 26.38
N ARG A 133 4.28 -19.61 25.62
CA ARG A 133 2.91 -19.08 25.68
C ARG A 133 2.03 -19.80 24.66
N TYR A 134 0.75 -19.97 24.99
CA TYR A 134 -0.24 -20.68 24.19
C TYR A 134 -1.52 -19.84 24.06
N TRP A 135 -2.00 -19.69 22.83
CA TRP A 135 -3.31 -19.12 22.53
C TRP A 135 -4.34 -20.22 22.47
N ASP A 136 -5.27 -20.21 23.43
CA ASP A 136 -6.43 -21.10 23.41
C ASP A 136 -7.55 -20.47 22.57
N SER A 137 -7.80 -21.02 21.39
CA SER A 137 -8.85 -20.53 20.49
C SER A 137 -10.28 -20.70 21.04
N ALA A 138 -10.50 -21.57 22.02
CA ALA A 138 -11.83 -21.79 22.60
C ALA A 138 -12.23 -20.65 23.56
N VAL A 139 -11.25 -20.06 24.27
CA VAL A 139 -11.47 -18.90 25.16
C VAL A 139 -10.94 -17.58 24.60
N ARG A 140 -10.19 -17.62 23.50
CA ARG A 140 -9.57 -16.48 22.80
C ARG A 140 -8.70 -15.64 23.75
N ALA A 141 -7.74 -16.30 24.40
CA ALA A 141 -6.81 -15.65 25.32
C ALA A 141 -5.43 -16.35 25.36
N TRP A 142 -4.39 -15.59 25.70
CA TRP A 142 -3.05 -16.11 25.95
C TRP A 142 -2.87 -16.63 27.38
N ALA A 143 -2.36 -17.86 27.49
CA ALA A 143 -1.95 -18.50 28.74
C ALA A 143 -0.53 -19.07 28.64
N ASP A 144 0.02 -19.59 29.73
CA ASP A 144 1.20 -20.47 29.65
C ASP A 144 0.79 -21.81 29.03
N ALA A 145 1.69 -22.43 28.26
CA ALA A 145 1.40 -23.68 27.59
C ALA A 145 1.13 -24.84 28.58
N PRO A 146 0.20 -25.76 28.26
CA PRO A 146 -0.12 -26.88 29.14
C PRO A 146 1.11 -27.72 29.51
N ALA A 147 1.17 -28.19 30.76
CA ALA A 147 2.38 -28.81 31.34
C ALA A 147 2.93 -30.06 30.61
N ASN A 148 2.15 -30.69 29.73
CA ASN A 148 2.59 -31.81 28.89
C ASN A 148 2.81 -31.40 27.42
N VAL A 149 3.10 -30.13 27.15
CA VAL A 149 3.37 -29.58 25.82
C VAL A 149 4.64 -28.74 25.88
N ARG A 150 5.50 -28.90 24.88
CA ARG A 150 6.73 -28.12 24.70
C ARG A 150 7.01 -27.85 23.23
N ILE A 151 7.78 -26.81 22.97
CA ILE A 151 8.51 -26.67 21.71
C ILE A 151 9.96 -27.08 21.98
N LYS A 152 10.43 -28.11 21.27
CA LYS A 152 11.84 -28.50 21.23
C LYS A 152 12.52 -27.80 20.06
N LEU A 153 13.57 -27.05 20.34
CA LEU A 153 14.46 -26.46 19.33
C LEU A 153 15.75 -27.30 19.25
N ALA A 154 16.10 -27.69 18.02
CA ALA A 154 17.23 -28.54 17.66
C ALA A 154 18.02 -27.94 16.49
N GLY A 155 19.20 -28.50 16.20
CA GLY A 155 20.06 -28.08 15.08
C GLY A 155 21.04 -26.95 15.42
N GLY A 156 20.93 -26.34 16.59
CA GLY A 156 21.99 -25.47 17.12
C GLY A 156 23.19 -26.29 17.60
N ILE A 157 24.36 -25.65 17.67
CA ILE A 157 25.63 -26.25 18.11
C ILE A 157 25.95 -25.81 19.55
N ASP A 158 26.34 -26.73 20.43
CA ASP A 158 26.69 -26.41 21.83
C ASP A 158 27.99 -25.58 21.87
N PRO A 159 27.99 -24.34 22.39
CA PRO A 159 29.17 -23.49 22.43
C PRO A 159 30.35 -24.12 23.17
N ALA A 160 30.10 -25.00 24.14
CA ALA A 160 31.15 -25.71 24.89
C ALA A 160 31.92 -26.75 24.04
N THR A 161 31.42 -27.09 22.84
CA THR A 161 32.04 -28.04 21.91
C THR A 161 32.84 -27.39 20.78
N VAL A 162 32.73 -26.07 20.63
CA VAL A 162 33.33 -25.33 19.51
C VAL A 162 34.67 -24.73 19.92
N ILE A 163 35.69 -25.01 19.13
CA ILE A 163 37.01 -24.38 19.19
C ILE A 163 37.03 -23.27 18.14
N THR A 164 37.40 -22.06 18.55
CA THR A 164 37.51 -20.86 17.70
C THR A 164 38.96 -20.41 17.49
N ASP A 165 39.93 -21.15 18.04
CA ASP A 165 41.35 -20.92 17.82
C ASP A 165 41.75 -21.44 16.42
N TYR A 166 42.08 -20.51 15.53
CA TYR A 166 42.46 -20.78 14.13
C TYR A 166 43.68 -21.71 14.00
N HIS A 167 44.62 -21.67 14.94
CA HIS A 167 45.79 -22.56 14.94
C HIS A 167 45.41 -23.98 15.36
N GLN A 168 44.49 -24.13 16.31
CA GLN A 168 43.96 -25.45 16.71
C GLN A 168 43.04 -26.04 15.65
N CYS A 169 42.32 -25.20 14.90
CA CYS A 169 41.40 -25.61 13.84
C CYS A 169 42.02 -25.74 12.45
N GLY A 170 43.35 -25.85 12.34
CA GLY A 170 44.04 -26.14 11.08
C GLY A 170 43.79 -25.11 9.97
N GLY A 171 43.45 -23.87 10.33
CA GLY A 171 43.10 -22.80 9.39
C GLY A 171 41.61 -22.68 9.03
N GLN A 172 40.71 -23.38 9.72
CA GLN A 172 39.27 -23.15 9.63
C GLN A 172 38.82 -22.05 10.61
N LEU A 173 37.70 -21.38 10.31
CA LEU A 173 37.12 -20.32 11.16
C LEU A 173 36.71 -20.85 12.55
N PHE A 174 36.22 -22.09 12.61
CA PHE A 174 35.99 -22.84 13.83
C PHE A 174 36.05 -24.34 13.53
N CYS A 175 36.14 -25.15 14.58
CA CYS A 175 36.12 -26.61 14.51
C CYS A 175 35.56 -27.19 15.82
N PHE A 176 35.42 -28.51 15.90
CA PHE A 176 34.86 -29.20 17.07
C PHE A 176 35.94 -29.85 17.93
N ALA A 177 35.73 -29.84 19.25
CA ALA A 177 36.63 -30.49 20.19
C ALA A 177 36.74 -32.01 19.91
N PRO A 178 37.94 -32.63 20.05
CA PRO A 178 38.10 -34.07 19.87
C PRO A 178 37.17 -34.86 20.80
N GLY A 179 36.33 -35.73 20.23
CA GLY A 179 35.35 -36.51 20.99
C GLY A 179 34.00 -35.82 21.24
N ALA A 180 33.75 -34.62 20.71
CA ALA A 180 32.45 -33.93 20.79
C ALA A 180 31.31 -34.58 19.96
N GLY A 181 31.40 -35.87 19.65
CA GLY A 181 30.45 -36.57 18.79
C GLY A 181 29.03 -36.62 19.36
N SER A 182 28.05 -36.24 18.53
CA SER A 182 26.59 -36.38 18.71
C SER A 182 26.04 -36.22 20.14
N GLN A 183 26.52 -35.21 20.88
CA GLN A 183 25.80 -34.71 22.05
C GLN A 183 24.58 -33.93 21.53
N GLU A 184 23.47 -34.62 21.29
CA GLU A 184 22.20 -34.01 20.92
C GLU A 184 21.70 -33.10 22.05
N SER A 185 22.07 -31.83 21.93
CA SER A 185 21.65 -30.77 22.83
C SER A 185 20.44 -30.05 22.25
N PHE A 186 19.46 -29.80 23.11
CA PHE A 186 18.18 -29.20 22.75
C PHE A 186 17.85 -28.06 23.70
N THR A 187 17.07 -27.11 23.20
CA THR A 187 16.36 -26.13 24.01
C THR A 187 14.89 -26.56 24.08
N PHE A 188 14.30 -26.50 25.27
CA PHE A 188 12.89 -26.82 25.47
C PHE A 188 12.16 -25.58 26.00
N PHE A 189 11.21 -25.07 25.23
CA PHE A 189 10.28 -24.05 25.68
C PHE A 189 9.08 -24.75 26.32
N THR A 190 8.79 -24.45 27.58
CA THR A 190 7.64 -25.00 28.32
C THR A 190 6.88 -23.88 29.02
N GLY A 191 5.62 -24.12 29.43
CA GLY A 191 4.87 -23.15 30.24
C GLY A 191 5.51 -22.86 31.62
N ALA A 192 6.45 -23.70 32.07
CA ALA A 192 7.23 -23.50 33.30
C ALA A 192 8.59 -22.80 33.07
N GLY A 193 8.94 -22.49 31.82
CA GLY A 193 10.20 -21.84 31.46
C GLY A 193 11.06 -22.64 30.48
N ILE A 194 12.32 -22.24 30.35
CA ILE A 194 13.32 -22.85 29.47
C ILE A 194 14.01 -24.05 30.15
N GLY A 195 14.04 -25.17 29.44
CA GLY A 195 14.80 -26.37 29.79
C GLY A 195 15.88 -26.72 28.77
N GLY A 196 16.81 -27.60 29.13
CA GLY A 196 17.93 -27.97 28.27
C GLY A 196 19.00 -26.88 28.21
N LYS A 197 19.52 -26.60 27.02
CA LYS A 197 20.49 -25.50 26.79
C LYS A 197 19.72 -24.23 26.43
N ALA A 198 19.86 -23.15 27.19
CA ALA A 198 19.26 -21.86 26.84
C ALA A 198 19.97 -21.18 25.65
N GLU A 199 21.26 -21.45 25.47
CA GLU A 199 22.08 -20.87 24.41
C GLU A 199 22.71 -21.94 23.53
N MET A 200 22.59 -21.76 22.21
CA MET A 200 23.28 -22.57 21.20
C MET A 200 23.72 -21.67 20.04
N ILE A 201 24.82 -22.06 19.37
CA ILE A 201 25.28 -21.44 18.13
C ILE A 201 24.27 -21.77 17.02
N VAL A 202 23.89 -20.75 16.27
CA VAL A 202 23.13 -20.86 15.02
C VAL A 202 24.09 -21.29 13.92
N ASP A 203 25.08 -20.43 13.59
CA ASP A 203 26.12 -20.67 12.59
C ASP A 203 27.22 -19.59 12.69
N ALA A 204 28.23 -19.67 11.82
CA ALA A 204 29.22 -18.62 11.60
C ALA A 204 28.94 -17.82 10.32
N ALA A 205 29.12 -16.51 10.37
CA ALA A 205 29.14 -15.67 9.17
C ALA A 205 30.32 -16.04 8.27
N ASN A 206 30.06 -16.16 6.96
CA ASN A 206 31.08 -16.46 5.97
C ASN A 206 32.05 -15.28 5.75
N ASN A 207 33.04 -15.44 4.86
CA ASN A 207 34.04 -14.40 4.56
C ASN A 207 33.47 -13.08 3.99
N GLN A 208 32.17 -13.05 3.63
CA GLN A 208 31.45 -11.88 3.14
C GLN A 208 30.48 -11.30 4.18
N GLY A 209 30.47 -11.82 5.42
CA GLY A 209 29.54 -11.39 6.45
C GLY A 209 28.11 -11.91 6.30
N SER A 210 27.89 -12.91 5.44
CA SER A 210 26.57 -13.52 5.21
C SER A 210 26.41 -14.82 6.00
N LEU A 211 25.16 -15.13 6.38
CA LEU A 211 24.76 -16.35 7.09
C LEU A 211 23.36 -16.75 6.60
N HIS A 212 23.07 -18.05 6.46
CA HIS A 212 21.70 -18.51 6.22
C HIS A 212 21.50 -19.94 6.74
N THR A 213 20.76 -20.08 7.84
CA THR A 213 20.73 -21.32 8.61
C THR A 213 19.33 -21.56 9.17
N HIS A 214 18.78 -22.75 8.94
CA HIS A 214 17.45 -23.15 9.40
C HIS A 214 17.59 -24.09 10.61
N LEU A 215 17.18 -23.63 11.79
CA LEU A 215 17.09 -24.49 12.99
C LEU A 215 15.80 -25.31 12.96
N ASN A 216 15.64 -26.34 13.80
CA ASN A 216 14.45 -27.19 13.78
C ASN A 216 13.59 -27.07 15.04
N PHE A 217 12.36 -26.59 14.91
CA PHE A 217 11.37 -26.54 15.97
C PHE A 217 10.39 -27.71 15.86
N PHE A 218 10.04 -28.32 16.99
CA PHE A 218 9.08 -29.40 17.08
C PHE A 218 8.09 -29.13 18.21
N LEU A 219 6.80 -29.03 17.88
CA LEU A 219 5.74 -29.13 18.89
C LEU A 219 5.61 -30.60 19.30
N GLU A 220 5.82 -30.89 20.58
CA GLU A 220 5.78 -32.26 21.12
C GLU A 220 5.35 -32.27 22.59
N ASN A 221 5.01 -33.45 23.10
CA ASN A 221 4.77 -33.66 24.51
C ASN A 221 6.07 -33.93 25.31
N ALA A 222 5.97 -34.08 26.64
CA ALA A 222 7.13 -34.24 27.51
C ALA A 222 7.98 -35.51 27.21
N ILE A 223 7.39 -36.52 26.56
CA ILE A 223 8.05 -37.78 26.16
C ILE A 223 8.47 -37.81 24.68
N GLY A 224 8.40 -36.67 23.97
CA GLY A 224 8.88 -36.54 22.59
C GLY A 224 7.95 -37.07 21.50
N VAL A 225 6.66 -37.30 21.81
CA VAL A 225 5.65 -37.57 20.78
C VAL A 225 5.20 -36.25 20.19
N ALA A 226 5.30 -36.12 18.87
CA ALA A 226 4.93 -34.90 18.14
C ALA A 226 3.44 -34.55 18.30
N GLY A 227 3.15 -33.25 18.28
CA GLY A 227 1.81 -32.67 18.41
C GLY A 227 1.53 -32.04 19.77
N GLY A 228 0.38 -31.39 19.85
CA GLY A 228 -0.15 -30.69 21.01
C GLY A 228 -1.60 -30.24 20.74
N PRO A 229 -2.24 -29.53 21.69
CA PRO A 229 -3.50 -28.82 21.46
C PRO A 229 -3.47 -27.92 20.22
N VAL A 230 -4.62 -27.76 19.57
CA VAL A 230 -4.77 -26.79 18.47
C VAL A 230 -4.75 -25.38 19.04
N GLY A 231 -3.87 -24.53 18.54
CA GLY A 231 -3.70 -23.16 19.02
C GLY A 231 -2.56 -22.43 18.33
N ALA A 232 -2.17 -21.28 18.87
CA ALA A 232 -0.93 -20.60 18.51
C ALA A 232 0.08 -20.76 19.66
N TYR A 233 1.36 -20.89 19.32
CA TYR A 233 2.43 -21.04 20.31
C TYR A 233 3.48 -19.97 20.11
N ARG A 234 3.86 -19.26 21.18
CA ARG A 234 4.86 -18.20 21.14
C ARG A 234 6.07 -18.57 21.99
N VAL A 235 7.24 -18.45 21.40
CA VAL A 235 8.55 -18.51 22.09
C VAL A 235 9.24 -17.15 22.00
N GLU A 236 10.13 -16.87 22.94
CA GLU A 236 10.94 -15.65 22.96
C GLU A 236 12.43 -16.00 22.80
N LEU A 237 13.11 -15.26 21.92
CA LEU A 237 14.50 -15.46 21.55
C LEU A 237 15.23 -14.13 21.52
N GLN A 238 16.52 -14.18 21.79
CA GLN A 238 17.46 -13.07 21.63
C GLN A 238 18.67 -13.57 20.84
N VAL A 239 19.31 -12.69 20.06
CA VAL A 239 20.51 -13.05 19.27
C VAL A 239 21.76 -12.42 19.88
N LEU A 240 22.82 -13.22 19.98
CA LEU A 240 24.12 -12.86 20.54
C LEU A 240 25.22 -13.16 19.54
N SER A 241 26.35 -12.46 19.71
CA SER A 241 27.57 -12.65 18.93
C SER A 241 28.74 -13.04 19.84
N ASN A 242 29.83 -13.54 19.27
CA ASN A 242 31.13 -13.64 19.94
C ASN A 242 32.05 -12.42 19.72
N GLN A 243 31.64 -11.47 18.86
CA GLN A 243 32.41 -10.27 18.50
C GLN A 243 31.74 -8.95 18.95
N ARG A 244 30.58 -9.00 19.61
CA ARG A 244 29.81 -7.83 20.09
C ARG A 244 29.38 -8.03 21.54
N HIS A 245 29.35 -6.96 22.33
CA HIS A 245 29.02 -7.04 23.76
C HIS A 245 27.52 -7.06 24.03
N ASN A 246 26.71 -6.36 23.23
CA ASN A 246 25.27 -6.29 23.44
C ASN A 246 24.53 -7.29 22.55
N ALA A 247 23.56 -7.99 23.14
CA ALA A 247 22.62 -8.83 22.41
C ALA A 247 21.58 -7.97 21.66
N SER A 248 20.79 -8.60 20.78
CA SER A 248 19.64 -7.94 20.15
C SER A 248 18.58 -7.57 21.18
N GLU A 249 17.63 -6.70 20.82
CA GLU A 249 16.33 -6.73 21.51
C GLU A 249 15.72 -8.15 21.36
N PRO A 250 15.04 -8.68 22.38
CA PRO A 250 14.40 -9.98 22.26
C PRO A 250 13.18 -9.88 21.33
N PHE A 251 12.89 -10.96 20.61
CA PHE A 251 11.80 -11.06 19.65
C PHE A 251 11.06 -12.37 19.83
N TYR A 252 9.83 -12.41 19.32
CA TYR A 252 8.97 -13.56 19.40
C TYR A 252 9.00 -14.37 18.10
N VAL A 253 8.87 -15.68 18.21
CA VAL A 253 8.46 -16.54 17.09
C VAL A 253 7.09 -17.13 17.44
N LEU A 254 6.12 -16.88 16.58
CA LEU A 254 4.72 -17.25 16.74
C LEU A 254 4.39 -18.35 15.72
N PHE A 255 4.07 -19.53 16.23
CA PHE A 255 3.78 -20.73 15.45
C PHE A 255 2.28 -21.03 15.41
N ASN A 256 1.73 -21.24 14.22
CA ASN A 256 0.38 -21.79 14.05
C ASN A 256 0.41 -23.33 14.25
N ALA A 257 -0.37 -23.86 15.19
CA ALA A 257 -0.58 -25.29 15.36
C ALA A 257 -2.02 -25.70 15.01
N GLY A 258 -2.42 -25.50 13.76
CA GLY A 258 -3.68 -26.00 13.20
C GLY A 258 -4.82 -24.98 13.05
N LEU A 259 -4.70 -23.79 13.63
CA LEU A 259 -5.71 -22.72 13.60
C LEU A 259 -6.01 -22.21 12.19
N SER A 260 -7.28 -21.91 11.92
CA SER A 260 -7.71 -21.23 10.68
C SER A 260 -6.93 -19.92 10.48
N ALA A 261 -6.85 -19.38 9.26
CA ALA A 261 -6.16 -18.11 9.03
C ALA A 261 -6.77 -16.96 9.86
N ALA A 262 -8.09 -16.98 10.09
CA ALA A 262 -8.80 -15.97 10.89
C ALA A 262 -8.52 -16.11 12.40
N ASP A 263 -8.45 -17.34 12.93
CA ASP A 263 -8.05 -17.56 14.33
C ASP A 263 -6.53 -17.33 14.52
N TYR A 264 -5.77 -17.62 13.47
CA TYR A 264 -4.39 -17.21 13.20
C TYR A 264 -4.15 -15.73 13.51
N SER A 265 -4.84 -14.92 12.69
CA SER A 265 -4.91 -13.47 12.75
C SER A 265 -5.34 -12.97 14.13
N ALA A 266 -6.37 -13.59 14.73
CA ALA A 266 -6.84 -13.21 16.06
C ALA A 266 -5.79 -13.38 17.17
N ALA A 267 -5.00 -14.45 17.14
CA ALA A 267 -3.93 -14.67 18.12
C ALA A 267 -2.82 -13.61 18.00
N LEU A 268 -2.48 -13.20 16.78
CA LEU A 268 -1.51 -12.13 16.51
C LEU A 268 -2.06 -10.75 16.90
N LEU A 269 -3.33 -10.46 16.57
CA LEU A 269 -4.01 -9.19 16.89
C LEU A 269 -4.28 -8.98 18.40
N ASP A 270 -4.16 -10.02 19.22
CA ASP A 270 -4.17 -9.92 20.68
C ASP A 270 -2.75 -9.65 21.26
N MET A 271 -1.68 -9.94 20.49
CA MET A 271 -0.30 -9.60 20.86
C MET A 271 0.11 -8.20 20.40
N VAL A 272 -0.20 -7.85 19.15
CA VAL A 272 0.11 -6.52 18.62
C VAL A 272 -0.92 -5.53 19.16
N ASP A 273 -0.49 -4.34 19.62
CA ASP A 273 -1.48 -3.28 19.84
C ASP A 273 -2.08 -2.97 18.47
N SER A 274 -3.37 -3.26 18.32
CA SER A 274 -4.13 -2.75 17.20
C SER A 274 -4.23 -1.23 17.37
N LEU A 275 -3.23 -0.52 16.86
CA LEU A 275 -3.43 0.86 16.44
C LEU A 275 -4.70 0.82 15.57
N PRO A 276 -5.75 1.59 15.93
CA PRO A 276 -6.95 1.59 15.12
C PRO A 276 -6.56 1.92 13.68
N PRO A 277 -7.10 1.22 12.68
CA PRO A 277 -6.67 1.38 11.30
C PRO A 277 -6.66 2.87 10.98
N PRO A 278 -5.56 3.41 10.41
CA PRO A 278 -5.46 4.85 10.18
C PRO A 278 -6.71 5.29 9.42
N PRO A 279 -7.42 6.33 9.90
CA PRO A 279 -8.69 6.71 9.31
C PRO A 279 -8.49 6.90 7.80
N PRO A 280 -9.43 6.41 6.96
CA PRO A 280 -9.26 6.46 5.52
C PRO A 280 -8.90 7.88 5.09
N PRO A 281 -7.90 8.08 4.20
CA PRO A 281 -7.41 9.40 3.85
C PRO A 281 -8.57 10.33 3.51
N GLN A 282 -8.74 11.41 4.29
CA GLN A 282 -9.92 12.25 4.14
C GLN A 282 -9.85 12.96 2.79
N LEU A 283 -10.75 12.59 1.88
CA LEU A 283 -10.78 13.17 0.54
C LEU A 283 -11.50 14.52 0.62
N LEU A 284 -10.85 15.57 0.15
CA LEU A 284 -11.41 16.92 0.16
C LEU A 284 -12.51 17.05 -0.90
N PRO A 285 -13.55 17.86 -0.67
CA PRO A 285 -14.49 18.23 -1.72
C PRO A 285 -13.79 18.86 -2.92
N VAL A 286 -14.21 18.48 -4.12
CA VAL A 286 -13.78 19.09 -5.38
C VAL A 286 -14.82 20.15 -5.74
N ALA A 287 -14.43 21.42 -5.64
CA ALA A 287 -15.21 22.52 -6.17
C ALA A 287 -15.02 22.60 -7.69
N ASP A 288 -16.11 22.87 -8.41
CA ASP A 288 -16.14 23.19 -9.84
C ASP A 288 -17.05 24.41 -9.98
N ALA A 289 -16.48 25.56 -10.33
CA ALA A 289 -17.18 26.83 -10.53
C ALA A 289 -17.68 27.02 -11.97
N GLY A 290 -17.38 26.06 -12.85
CA GLY A 290 -17.58 26.11 -14.28
C GLY A 290 -16.55 26.96 -15.02
N ALA A 291 -16.41 26.72 -16.32
CA ALA A 291 -15.50 27.51 -17.17
C ALA A 291 -15.93 28.98 -17.31
N ASP A 292 -14.92 29.85 -17.44
CA ASP A 292 -15.02 31.29 -17.74
C ASP A 292 -15.96 31.60 -18.91
N ARG A 293 -16.69 32.73 -18.82
CA ARG A 293 -17.73 33.08 -19.83
C ARG A 293 -17.77 34.57 -20.13
N VAL A 294 -18.03 34.89 -21.41
CA VAL A 294 -18.45 36.24 -21.81
C VAL A 294 -19.95 36.38 -21.58
N VAL A 295 -20.38 37.45 -20.91
CA VAL A 295 -21.79 37.68 -20.55
C VAL A 295 -22.21 39.14 -20.80
N ARG A 296 -23.52 39.37 -20.90
CA ARG A 296 -24.07 40.68 -21.29
C ARG A 296 -24.20 41.62 -20.11
N LEU A 297 -23.85 42.89 -20.34
CA LEU A 297 -24.17 44.02 -19.47
C LEU A 297 -25.68 44.06 -19.17
N ASN A 298 -26.06 44.38 -17.93
CA ASN A 298 -27.44 44.38 -17.43
C ASN A 298 -28.21 43.04 -17.60
N GLY A 299 -27.54 41.94 -17.98
CA GLY A 299 -28.12 40.61 -18.02
C GLY A 299 -28.12 39.92 -16.65
N THR A 300 -29.03 38.97 -16.42
CA THR A 300 -28.89 38.06 -15.26
C THR A 300 -27.83 37.02 -15.56
N VAL A 301 -26.75 37.02 -14.78
CA VAL A 301 -25.70 36.00 -14.83
C VAL A 301 -25.93 35.01 -13.70
N VAL A 302 -25.86 33.72 -14.01
CA VAL A 302 -25.98 32.61 -13.05
C VAL A 302 -24.63 31.93 -12.97
N LEU A 303 -24.10 31.80 -11.75
CA LEU A 303 -22.94 30.95 -11.47
C LEU A 303 -23.45 29.53 -11.22
N ASP A 304 -22.64 28.51 -11.51
CA ASP A 304 -23.07 27.12 -11.44
C ASP A 304 -22.00 26.23 -10.82
N GLY A 305 -22.20 25.94 -9.53
CA GLY A 305 -21.35 25.05 -8.75
C GLY A 305 -21.82 23.59 -8.75
N SER A 306 -22.88 23.25 -9.50
CA SER A 306 -23.58 21.97 -9.36
C SER A 306 -22.78 20.73 -9.82
N ALA A 307 -21.67 20.94 -10.55
CA ALA A 307 -20.71 19.90 -10.91
C ALA A 307 -19.72 19.56 -9.78
N SER A 308 -19.69 20.36 -8.70
CA SER A 308 -18.87 20.10 -7.52
C SER A 308 -19.23 18.75 -6.88
N SER A 309 -18.22 18.03 -6.38
CA SER A 309 -18.39 16.66 -5.90
C SER A 309 -17.61 16.38 -4.62
N ASP A 310 -18.11 15.42 -3.84
CA ASP A 310 -17.43 14.88 -2.67
C ASP A 310 -17.05 13.43 -2.96
N PRO A 311 -15.76 13.08 -3.04
CA PRO A 311 -15.33 11.69 -3.18
C PRO A 311 -15.60 10.81 -1.94
N GLN A 312 -15.89 11.42 -0.78
CA GLN A 312 -16.16 10.76 0.50
C GLN A 312 -17.42 11.37 1.18
N PRO A 313 -18.60 11.28 0.54
CA PRO A 313 -19.78 12.03 0.95
C PRO A 313 -20.23 11.73 2.37
N GLY A 314 -20.30 12.78 3.19
CA GLY A 314 -20.86 12.74 4.54
C GLY A 314 -22.39 12.58 4.57
N PRO A 315 -23.00 12.54 5.78
CA PRO A 315 -24.45 12.47 5.94
C PRO A 315 -25.19 13.77 5.58
N ASN A 316 -24.45 14.87 5.37
CA ASN A 316 -24.97 16.18 4.98
C ASN A 316 -24.68 16.45 3.49
N PRO A 317 -25.54 17.20 2.78
CA PRO A 317 -25.22 17.68 1.44
C PRO A 317 -24.08 18.71 1.49
N LEU A 318 -23.36 18.85 0.38
CA LEU A 318 -22.35 19.89 0.19
C LEU A 318 -22.91 21.29 0.43
N GLY A 319 -22.20 22.08 1.22
CA GLY A 319 -22.41 23.52 1.37
C GLY A 319 -21.62 24.30 0.32
N TYR A 320 -22.13 25.49 -0.03
CA TYR A 320 -21.57 26.39 -1.05
C TYR A 320 -21.43 27.78 -0.44
N ASP A 321 -20.33 28.47 -0.72
CA ASP A 321 -20.15 29.91 -0.46
C ASP A 321 -19.47 30.55 -1.66
N TRP A 322 -20.11 31.57 -2.23
CA TRP A 322 -19.61 32.33 -3.37
C TRP A 322 -19.23 33.75 -2.98
N ARG A 323 -18.00 34.12 -3.31
CA ARG A 323 -17.47 35.46 -3.01
C ARG A 323 -16.83 36.07 -4.26
N GLN A 324 -17.21 37.31 -4.57
CA GLN A 324 -16.49 38.10 -5.57
C GLN A 324 -15.08 38.43 -5.07
N THR A 325 -14.06 38.13 -5.88
CA THR A 325 -12.64 38.39 -5.61
C THR A 325 -12.07 39.52 -6.47
N GLN A 326 -12.61 39.74 -7.67
CA GLN A 326 -12.17 40.80 -8.58
C GLN A 326 -13.34 41.47 -9.33
N GLY A 327 -13.13 42.69 -9.80
CA GLY A 327 -14.04 43.43 -10.69
C GLY A 327 -14.90 44.49 -9.98
N PRO A 328 -15.78 45.19 -10.72
CA PRO A 328 -16.76 46.09 -10.15
C PRO A 328 -17.68 45.36 -9.17
N ALA A 329 -17.97 45.92 -7.99
CA ALA A 329 -18.75 45.21 -6.97
C ALA A 329 -20.20 44.89 -7.43
N VAL A 330 -20.64 43.65 -7.21
CA VAL A 330 -22.03 43.21 -7.47
C VAL A 330 -22.67 42.57 -6.23
N THR A 331 -24.00 42.60 -6.19
CA THR A 331 -24.78 41.86 -5.19
C THR A 331 -25.10 40.45 -5.71
N LEU A 332 -24.52 39.43 -5.08
CA LEU A 332 -24.92 38.04 -5.29
C LEU A 332 -26.23 37.74 -4.57
N VAL A 333 -27.24 37.28 -5.31
CA VAL A 333 -28.48 36.72 -4.75
C VAL A 333 -28.33 35.20 -4.66
N GLY A 334 -28.45 34.66 -3.44
CA GLY A 334 -28.24 33.23 -3.19
C GLY A 334 -26.77 32.83 -3.11
N ALA A 335 -25.88 33.69 -2.60
CA ALA A 335 -24.43 33.44 -2.52
C ALA A 335 -24.04 32.12 -1.82
N THR A 336 -24.91 31.57 -0.97
CA THR A 336 -24.71 30.29 -0.26
C THR A 336 -25.44 29.10 -0.89
N THR A 337 -25.78 29.18 -2.19
CA THR A 337 -26.40 28.09 -2.95
C THR A 337 -25.48 27.60 -4.07
N ALA A 338 -25.77 26.44 -4.65
CA ALA A 338 -25.05 25.93 -5.81
C ALA A 338 -25.19 26.85 -7.05
N THR A 339 -26.28 27.62 -7.16
CA THR A 339 -26.57 28.47 -8.34
C THR A 339 -26.95 29.92 -7.97
N PRO A 340 -26.00 30.73 -7.47
CA PRO A 340 -26.23 32.15 -7.24
C PRO A 340 -26.40 32.92 -8.55
N ARG A 341 -26.90 34.16 -8.44
CA ARG A 341 -26.99 35.08 -9.58
C ARG A 341 -26.62 36.52 -9.24
N PHE A 342 -26.17 37.26 -10.24
CA PHE A 342 -25.96 38.71 -10.18
C PHE A 342 -26.37 39.39 -11.49
N ILE A 343 -26.29 40.72 -11.51
CA ILE A 343 -26.47 41.56 -12.70
C ILE A 343 -25.27 42.52 -12.77
N PRO A 344 -24.39 42.44 -13.78
CA PRO A 344 -23.31 43.40 -13.95
C PRO A 344 -23.85 44.69 -14.54
N LEU A 345 -23.54 45.82 -13.89
CA LEU A 345 -23.95 47.17 -14.30
C LEU A 345 -22.80 47.97 -14.96
N GLN A 346 -21.62 47.38 -15.11
CA GLN A 346 -20.44 48.00 -15.72
C GLN A 346 -19.75 46.96 -16.63
N ALA A 347 -18.96 47.43 -17.59
CA ALA A 347 -18.05 46.57 -18.34
C ALA A 347 -16.82 46.19 -17.50
N GLY A 348 -16.18 45.08 -17.84
CA GLY A 348 -14.98 44.55 -17.17
C GLY A 348 -15.10 43.08 -16.78
N ASN A 349 -14.03 42.56 -16.16
CA ASN A 349 -13.98 41.18 -15.68
C ASN A 349 -14.45 41.09 -14.22
N TYR A 350 -15.29 40.11 -13.94
CA TYR A 350 -15.86 39.80 -12.63
C TYR A 350 -15.43 38.40 -12.23
N THR A 351 -14.50 38.26 -11.29
CA THR A 351 -14.02 36.96 -10.81
C THR A 351 -14.68 36.61 -9.48
N PHE A 352 -15.16 35.38 -9.38
CA PHE A 352 -15.80 34.83 -8.20
C PHE A 352 -15.11 33.55 -7.78
N LYS A 353 -14.83 33.46 -6.49
CA LYS A 353 -14.36 32.24 -5.84
C LYS A 353 -15.55 31.46 -5.29
N LEU A 354 -15.63 30.20 -5.68
CA LEU A 354 -16.46 29.19 -5.06
C LEU A 354 -15.67 28.53 -3.92
N THR A 355 -16.33 28.36 -2.77
CA THR A 355 -15.91 27.46 -1.71
C THR A 355 -16.99 26.39 -1.52
N VAL A 356 -16.61 25.12 -1.59
CA VAL A 356 -17.49 23.96 -1.36
C VAL A 356 -17.04 23.25 -0.10
N HIS A 357 -17.96 22.82 0.77
CA HIS A 357 -17.58 22.12 2.00
C HIS A 357 -18.51 20.96 2.38
N ASP A 358 -17.93 19.88 2.91
CA ASP A 358 -18.60 18.70 3.48
C ASP A 358 -19.12 18.94 4.92
N GLY A 359 -18.71 20.06 5.54
CA GLY A 359 -18.96 20.41 6.94
C GLY A 359 -17.72 20.33 7.85
N ALA A 360 -16.59 19.82 7.34
CA ALA A 360 -15.28 19.78 7.99
C ALA A 360 -14.17 20.45 7.16
N ASN A 361 -14.18 20.26 5.84
CA ASN A 361 -13.11 20.64 4.91
C ASN A 361 -13.63 21.47 3.72
N PRO A 362 -12.88 22.48 3.25
CA PRO A 362 -13.20 23.25 2.06
C PRO A 362 -12.42 22.81 0.80
N GLY A 363 -13.13 22.68 -0.31
CA GLY A 363 -12.60 22.76 -1.68
C GLY A 363 -12.80 24.17 -2.27
N TYR A 364 -12.00 24.53 -3.27
CA TYR A 364 -12.02 25.87 -3.88
C TYR A 364 -11.87 25.82 -5.40
N ASP A 365 -12.58 26.71 -6.08
CA ASP A 365 -12.40 26.99 -7.51
C ASP A 365 -12.75 28.46 -7.82
N GLU A 366 -12.34 28.99 -8.98
CA GLU A 366 -12.66 30.36 -9.40
C GLU A 366 -13.19 30.38 -10.84
N VAL A 367 -14.16 31.28 -11.09
CA VAL A 367 -14.70 31.55 -12.43
C VAL A 367 -14.72 33.05 -12.71
N THR A 368 -14.33 33.43 -13.92
CA THR A 368 -14.31 34.80 -14.42
C THR A 368 -15.38 35.03 -15.48
N PHE A 369 -16.15 36.09 -15.28
CA PHE A 369 -17.13 36.57 -16.24
C PHE A 369 -16.65 37.87 -16.88
N SER A 370 -16.44 37.87 -18.19
CA SER A 370 -16.10 39.07 -18.96
C SER A 370 -17.36 39.76 -19.48
N VAL A 371 -17.51 41.04 -19.14
CA VAL A 371 -18.61 41.90 -19.61
C VAL A 371 -18.05 42.93 -20.59
N PRO A 372 -18.32 42.81 -21.90
CA PRO A 372 -17.73 43.70 -22.91
C PRO A 372 -18.25 45.14 -22.79
N ALA A 373 -17.51 46.08 -23.35
CA ALA A 373 -17.98 47.46 -23.45
C ALA A 373 -19.09 47.61 -24.50
N LEU A 374 -19.98 48.60 -24.34
CA LEU A 374 -20.95 48.93 -25.40
C LEU A 374 -20.23 49.55 -26.59
N GLY A 375 -20.10 48.77 -27.66
CA GLY A 375 -19.33 49.09 -28.87
C GLY A 375 -18.12 48.19 -29.10
N ASP A 376 -17.74 47.36 -28.13
CA ASP A 376 -16.72 46.29 -28.25
C ASP A 376 -17.47 45.01 -28.67
N VAL A 377 -17.19 44.55 -29.90
CA VAL A 377 -17.95 43.50 -30.59
C VAL A 377 -17.09 42.28 -30.87
N ASP A 378 -15.79 42.45 -31.12
CA ASP A 378 -14.85 41.33 -31.30
C ASP A 378 -14.13 40.89 -30.02
N LEU A 379 -14.35 41.60 -28.91
CA LEU A 379 -13.96 41.23 -27.54
C LEU A 379 -12.46 41.36 -27.24
N ASP A 380 -11.73 42.21 -27.99
CA ASP A 380 -10.32 42.51 -27.72
C ASP A 380 -10.11 43.48 -26.54
N GLY A 381 -11.19 44.13 -26.08
CA GLY A 381 -11.21 45.01 -24.91
C GLY A 381 -11.07 46.49 -25.22
N ASP A 382 -11.05 46.89 -26.50
CA ASP A 382 -11.19 48.30 -26.88
C ASP A 382 -12.33 48.55 -27.90
N ILE A 383 -12.36 49.69 -28.59
CA ILE A 383 -13.36 49.99 -29.63
C ILE A 383 -12.58 50.53 -30.82
N ASP A 384 -12.64 49.80 -31.92
CA ASP A 384 -11.76 49.97 -33.07
C ASP A 384 -12.56 49.96 -34.41
N ARG A 385 -11.86 50.04 -35.54
CA ARG A 385 -12.48 50.02 -36.89
C ARG A 385 -13.18 48.69 -37.23
N ILE A 386 -12.77 47.58 -36.61
CA ILE A 386 -13.33 46.24 -36.79
C ILE A 386 -14.72 46.22 -36.14
N ASP A 387 -14.85 46.68 -34.90
CA ASP A 387 -16.16 46.82 -34.25
C ASP A 387 -17.12 47.69 -35.04
N ILE A 388 -16.67 48.88 -35.45
CA ILE A 388 -17.48 49.80 -36.25
C ILE A 388 -17.93 49.12 -37.55
N ALA A 389 -17.06 48.32 -38.20
CA ALA A 389 -17.40 47.56 -39.39
C ALA A 389 -18.38 46.40 -39.10
N LEU A 390 -18.25 45.74 -37.94
CA LEU A 390 -19.17 44.69 -37.49
C LEU A 390 -20.56 45.24 -37.15
N ILE A 391 -20.65 46.39 -36.48
CA ILE A 391 -21.91 47.09 -36.17
C ILE A 391 -22.61 47.53 -37.48
N LEU A 392 -21.90 48.22 -38.37
CA LEU A 392 -22.46 48.67 -39.65
C LEU A 392 -22.82 47.48 -40.58
N GLY A 393 -22.05 46.39 -40.51
CA GLY A 393 -22.35 45.13 -41.20
C GLY A 393 -23.59 44.42 -40.65
N ALA A 394 -23.79 44.45 -39.33
CA ALA A 394 -24.97 43.91 -38.66
C ALA A 394 -26.22 44.75 -38.96
N ALA A 395 -26.13 46.08 -38.95
CA ALA A 395 -27.21 46.99 -39.32
C ALA A 395 -27.84 46.70 -40.70
N SER A 396 -27.04 46.17 -41.63
CA SER A 396 -27.47 45.82 -42.98
C SER A 396 -28.11 44.42 -43.11
N LYS A 397 -28.09 43.60 -42.04
CA LYS A 397 -28.47 42.17 -42.08
C LYS A 397 -29.47 41.76 -40.99
N THR A 398 -29.26 42.25 -39.78
CA THR A 398 -30.04 41.94 -38.57
C THR A 398 -30.28 43.25 -37.80
N PRO A 399 -31.21 44.10 -38.23
CA PRO A 399 -31.37 45.44 -37.68
C PRO A 399 -32.06 45.47 -36.32
N GLN A 400 -32.53 44.34 -35.78
CA GLN A 400 -33.18 44.28 -34.47
C GLN A 400 -32.19 43.77 -33.41
N ALA A 401 -31.98 44.56 -32.37
CA ALA A 401 -31.13 44.23 -31.24
C ALA A 401 -31.85 43.29 -30.26
N ALA A 402 -31.10 42.43 -29.59
CA ALA A 402 -31.54 41.86 -28.32
C ALA A 402 -31.42 42.93 -27.21
N ALA A 403 -32.14 42.76 -26.10
CA ALA A 403 -31.95 43.63 -24.94
C ALA A 403 -30.47 43.58 -24.48
N ASN A 404 -29.84 44.76 -24.38
CA ASN A 404 -28.42 44.95 -24.07
C ASN A 404 -27.45 44.26 -25.07
N ASP A 405 -27.75 44.30 -26.36
CA ASP A 405 -26.79 43.94 -27.42
C ASP A 405 -25.64 44.95 -27.46
N VAL A 406 -24.38 44.49 -27.48
CA VAL A 406 -23.20 45.37 -27.50
C VAL A 406 -23.11 46.24 -28.76
N ARG A 407 -23.90 45.92 -29.79
CA ARG A 407 -24.00 46.64 -31.07
C ARG A 407 -25.11 47.70 -31.11
N ASP A 408 -25.94 47.79 -30.06
CA ASP A 408 -27.00 48.79 -29.86
C ASP A 408 -26.54 49.77 -28.77
N LEU A 409 -25.96 50.90 -29.19
CA LEU A 409 -25.19 51.80 -28.33
C LEU A 409 -26.03 52.95 -27.77
N ASP A 410 -27.19 53.24 -28.36
CA ASP A 410 -28.19 54.16 -27.80
C ASP A 410 -29.34 53.43 -27.07
N GLY A 411 -29.44 52.11 -27.22
CA GLY A 411 -30.42 51.27 -26.53
C GLY A 411 -31.83 51.36 -27.11
N ASN A 412 -31.98 51.81 -28.36
CA ASN A 412 -33.29 51.97 -28.99
C ASN A 412 -33.92 50.65 -29.47
N GLY A 413 -33.18 49.53 -29.43
CA GLY A 413 -33.62 48.21 -29.88
C GLY A 413 -33.30 47.90 -31.35
N LEU A 414 -32.62 48.79 -32.07
CA LEU A 414 -32.28 48.64 -33.48
C LEU A 414 -30.81 48.93 -33.77
N ILE A 415 -30.07 47.90 -34.21
CA ILE A 415 -28.69 48.04 -34.69
C ILE A 415 -28.73 48.79 -36.03
N ASN A 416 -28.20 50.01 -36.05
CA ASN A 416 -28.30 50.90 -37.20
C ASN A 416 -27.03 51.76 -37.41
N VAL A 417 -27.06 52.68 -38.37
CA VAL A 417 -25.91 53.54 -38.70
C VAL A 417 -25.57 54.51 -37.56
N GLN A 418 -26.53 54.85 -36.71
CA GLN A 418 -26.31 55.69 -35.54
C GLN A 418 -25.44 55.00 -34.49
N ASP A 419 -25.59 53.69 -34.28
CA ASP A 419 -24.74 52.90 -33.39
C ASP A 419 -23.29 52.86 -33.89
N GLY A 420 -23.09 52.67 -35.20
CA GLY A 420 -21.76 52.74 -35.81
C GLY A 420 -21.09 54.11 -35.61
N LYS A 421 -21.86 55.21 -35.61
CA LYS A 421 -21.35 56.55 -35.27
C LYS A 421 -21.05 56.72 -33.77
N LEU A 422 -21.86 56.12 -32.90
CA LEU A 422 -21.63 56.14 -31.46
C LEU A 422 -20.38 55.33 -31.08
N ALA A 423 -20.15 54.19 -31.73
CA ALA A 423 -18.92 53.41 -31.60
C ALA A 423 -17.72 54.23 -32.11
N GLN A 424 -17.85 54.85 -33.29
CA GLN A 424 -16.83 55.75 -33.82
C GLN A 424 -16.51 56.94 -32.89
N ALA A 425 -17.49 57.45 -32.14
CA ALA A 425 -17.28 58.52 -31.15
C ALA A 425 -16.64 58.03 -29.83
N ARG A 426 -16.71 56.72 -29.53
CA ARG A 426 -16.08 56.07 -28.36
C ARG A 426 -14.74 55.39 -28.68
N CYS A 427 -14.41 55.25 -29.96
CA CYS A 427 -13.23 54.52 -30.45
C CYS A 427 -11.92 55.09 -29.88
N SER A 428 -11.10 54.19 -29.32
CA SER A 428 -9.93 54.49 -28.49
C SER A 428 -8.61 54.48 -29.25
N LEU A 429 -8.55 53.84 -30.43
CA LEU A 429 -7.33 53.67 -31.21
C LEU A 429 -7.16 54.68 -32.35
N ARG A 430 -5.93 54.77 -32.87
CA ARG A 430 -5.47 55.86 -33.76
C ARG A 430 -6.08 55.87 -35.18
N LEU A 431 -7.03 54.97 -35.50
CA LEU A 431 -7.53 54.70 -36.86
C LEU A 431 -9.07 54.54 -36.96
N CYS A 432 -9.84 55.24 -36.11
CA CYS A 432 -11.32 55.21 -36.08
C CYS A 432 -12.05 55.68 -37.36
N TYR A 433 -11.33 56.06 -38.42
CA TYR A 433 -11.92 56.50 -39.69
C TYR A 433 -11.71 55.43 -40.77
N PRO A 434 -12.76 54.98 -41.48
CA PRO A 434 -12.56 54.33 -42.76
C PRO A 434 -11.88 55.34 -43.69
N VAL A 435 -10.64 55.05 -44.08
CA VAL A 435 -9.95 55.83 -45.12
C VAL A 435 -10.81 55.75 -46.38
N ARG A 436 -11.43 56.88 -46.76
CA ARG A 436 -12.08 56.99 -48.06
C ARG A 436 -11.01 56.73 -49.12
N ARG A 437 -11.15 55.63 -49.85
CA ARG A 437 -10.38 55.37 -51.08
C ARG A 437 -10.80 56.35 -52.17
#